data_AF-A0A0F2NNT4-F1
#
_entry.id   AF-A0A0F2NNT4-F1
#
_cell.length_a   1.000
_cell.length_b   1.000
_cell.length_c   1.000
_cell.angle_alpha   90.00
_cell.angle_beta   90.00
_cell.angle_gamma   90.00
#
_symmetry.space_group_name_H-M   'P 1'
#
loop_
_entity.id
_entity.type
_entity.pdbx_description
1 polymer ?
#
loop_
_entity_poly.entity_id
_entity_poly.type
_entity_poly.pdbx_seq_one_letter_code
_entity_poly.pdbx_strand_id
1 'polypeptide(L)'
;MERLLVIIAAASLGTGFYFWFSRTIHKKSMQEFVFSHLWLLHPNAICYWRAGMAIFGFFLYFYSSLQSLAIFIFTFAAILDGVDGVVARTCDLTTELGEWLDPVCDKLTYLPPLVGFAYAGVMSPELVWILVGVEFLGQFFARKILSILRISGAANNFGKIKAIICFALVIYCALLDQNNGFINMVNEVMLACIILASASIFFKFIPNRLYADILSSLNFFCGIASLILTHNGYFAWAIFAIILGQLFDLFDGRMASKHGGTKYGPYLDDIADFVSFGLSPAYVILAKDGSYATFFSLVFFVGVAYRLVRFVAVDKKRTDLPDGIFNGLPSPAGALIVLGAALCVNPDWLWIFAALSVGLMVSHVRFAHFGRVILKRIPKPLFFLTSAVIIVIIAFILKTKNAQMFGYLILSSVTLYMIVGRKWLQPDSRDI
;
A
#
# COMPACT_ATOMS: atom_id res chain seq x y z
N MET A 1 10.70 -11.51 -26.55
CA MET A 1 9.28 -11.91 -26.71
C MET A 1 8.98 -13.29 -26.12
N GLU A 2 9.86 -14.28 -26.27
CA GLU A 2 9.63 -15.64 -25.75
C GLU A 2 9.44 -15.71 -24.22
N ARG A 3 10.30 -15.07 -23.42
CA ARG A 3 10.16 -15.07 -21.94
C ARG A 3 8.82 -14.51 -21.45
N LEU A 4 8.32 -13.44 -22.10
CA LEU A 4 7.03 -12.84 -21.75
C LEU A 4 5.88 -13.83 -22.03
N LEU A 5 5.91 -14.52 -23.17
CA LEU A 5 4.93 -15.54 -23.50
C LEU A 5 4.96 -16.71 -22.50
N VAL A 6 6.16 -17.14 -22.10
CA VAL A 6 6.32 -18.18 -21.07
C VAL A 6 5.74 -17.74 -19.73
N ILE A 7 5.98 -16.50 -19.31
CA ILE A 7 5.40 -15.95 -18.07
C ILE A 7 3.87 -15.92 -18.16
N ILE A 8 3.31 -15.43 -19.27
CA ILE A 8 1.85 -15.35 -19.46
C ILE A 8 1.24 -16.75 -19.46
N ALA A 9 1.86 -17.71 -20.15
CA ALA A 9 1.40 -19.10 -20.19
C ALA A 9 1.47 -19.75 -18.81
N ALA A 10 2.60 -19.61 -18.11
CA ALA A 10 2.80 -20.15 -16.76
C ALA A 10 1.82 -19.55 -15.75
N ALA A 11 1.62 -18.23 -15.79
CA ALA A 11 0.68 -17.54 -14.92
C ALA A 11 -0.77 -17.96 -15.22
N SER A 12 -1.14 -18.10 -16.49
CA SER A 12 -2.47 -18.54 -16.90
C SER A 12 -2.75 -19.99 -16.47
N LEU A 13 -1.80 -20.90 -16.70
CA LEU A 13 -1.90 -22.30 -16.29
C LEU A 13 -1.95 -22.45 -14.77
N GLY A 14 -1.03 -21.80 -14.05
CA GLY A 14 -1.01 -21.85 -12.59
C GLY A 14 -2.26 -21.24 -11.97
N THR A 15 -2.72 -20.09 -12.46
CA THR A 15 -3.93 -19.45 -11.95
C THR A 15 -5.18 -20.29 -12.26
N GLY A 16 -5.26 -20.88 -13.46
CA GLY A 16 -6.30 -21.83 -13.82
C GLY A 16 -6.30 -23.06 -12.91
N PHE A 17 -5.13 -23.63 -12.62
CA PHE A 17 -4.95 -24.72 -11.67
C PHE A 17 -5.41 -24.32 -10.27
N TYR A 18 -4.99 -23.17 -9.76
CA TYR A 18 -5.41 -22.69 -8.44
C TYR A 18 -6.93 -22.53 -8.32
N PHE A 19 -7.59 -21.91 -9.29
CA PHE A 19 -9.04 -21.74 -9.27
C PHE A 19 -9.79 -23.08 -9.40
N TRP A 20 -9.33 -23.96 -10.29
CA TRP A 20 -9.89 -25.29 -10.43
C TRP A 20 -9.75 -26.07 -9.12
N PHE A 21 -8.54 -26.12 -8.55
CA PHE A 21 -8.25 -26.86 -7.32
C PHE A 21 -9.05 -26.29 -6.14
N SER A 22 -9.05 -24.97 -5.96
CA SER A 22 -9.79 -24.29 -4.89
C SER A 22 -11.30 -24.48 -4.97
N ARG A 23 -11.88 -24.72 -6.15
CA ARG A 23 -13.31 -25.06 -6.27
C ARG A 23 -13.56 -26.55 -6.03
N THR A 24 -12.66 -27.40 -6.54
CA THR A 24 -12.90 -28.84 -6.56
C THR A 24 -12.61 -29.49 -5.21
N ILE A 25 -11.71 -28.93 -4.39
CA ILE A 25 -11.38 -29.36 -3.02
C ILE A 25 -12.60 -29.41 -2.07
N HIS A 26 -13.67 -28.67 -2.37
CA HIS A 26 -14.92 -28.72 -1.60
C HIS A 26 -15.79 -29.95 -1.92
N LYS A 27 -15.47 -30.70 -2.98
CA LYS A 27 -16.16 -31.96 -3.30
C LYS A 27 -15.55 -33.09 -2.46
N LYS A 28 -16.40 -33.96 -1.88
CA LYS A 28 -15.97 -35.11 -1.07
C LYS A 28 -14.94 -36.00 -1.78
N SER A 29 -15.14 -36.26 -3.08
CA SER A 29 -14.19 -37.08 -3.86
C SER A 29 -12.78 -36.50 -3.92
N MET A 30 -12.63 -35.17 -3.97
CA MET A 30 -11.31 -34.54 -3.93
C MET A 30 -10.71 -34.54 -2.53
N GLN A 31 -11.53 -34.41 -1.49
CA GLN A 31 -11.04 -34.55 -0.12
C GLN A 31 -10.52 -35.96 0.13
N GLU A 32 -11.27 -36.99 -0.28
CA GLU A 32 -10.83 -38.40 -0.23
C GLU A 32 -9.54 -38.62 -1.03
N PHE A 33 -9.40 -37.96 -2.20
CA PHE A 33 -8.16 -37.98 -2.96
C PHE A 33 -6.98 -37.36 -2.20
N VAL A 34 -7.19 -36.21 -1.53
CA VAL A 34 -6.18 -35.57 -0.68
C VAL A 34 -5.78 -36.48 0.47
N PHE A 35 -6.75 -37.07 1.19
CA PHE A 35 -6.49 -37.98 2.30
C PHE A 35 -5.79 -39.27 1.89
N SER A 36 -5.99 -39.76 0.66
CA SER A 36 -5.25 -40.91 0.13
C SER A 36 -3.84 -40.57 -0.37
N HIS A 37 -3.56 -39.29 -0.67
CA HIS A 37 -2.29 -38.83 -1.24
C HIS A 37 -1.61 -37.75 -0.38
N LEU A 38 -1.63 -37.92 0.94
CA LEU A 38 -1.04 -36.94 1.88
C LEU A 38 0.45 -36.68 1.61
N TRP A 39 1.21 -37.67 1.14
CA TRP A 39 2.63 -37.46 0.80
C TRP A 39 2.87 -36.37 -0.27
N LEU A 40 1.85 -36.07 -1.08
CA LEU A 40 1.90 -35.04 -2.13
C LEU A 40 1.07 -33.81 -1.76
N LEU A 41 -0.14 -34.03 -1.24
CA LEU A 41 -1.16 -32.99 -1.07
C LEU A 41 -1.36 -32.54 0.38
N HIS A 42 -0.66 -33.13 1.35
CA HIS A 42 -0.63 -32.55 2.69
C HIS A 42 -0.02 -31.14 2.61
N PRO A 43 -0.54 -30.13 3.34
CA PRO A 43 -0.02 -28.76 3.30
C PRO A 43 1.51 -28.68 3.45
N ASN A 44 2.06 -29.33 4.47
CA ASN A 44 3.51 -29.42 4.68
C ASN A 44 4.26 -30.08 3.49
N ALA A 45 3.67 -31.08 2.81
CA ALA A 45 4.29 -31.69 1.65
C ALA A 45 4.33 -30.72 0.46
N ILE A 46 3.23 -30.00 0.22
CA ILE A 46 3.16 -28.95 -0.82
C ILE A 46 4.23 -27.87 -0.56
N CYS A 47 4.41 -27.45 0.69
CA CYS A 47 5.48 -26.54 1.13
C CYS A 47 6.87 -27.05 0.72
N TYR A 48 7.21 -28.31 1.05
CA TYR A 48 8.48 -28.92 0.69
C TYR A 48 8.69 -29.03 -0.82
N TRP A 49 7.67 -29.51 -1.55
CA TRP A 49 7.73 -29.64 -3.00
C TRP A 49 7.93 -28.28 -3.68
N ARG A 50 7.24 -27.25 -3.20
CA ARG A 50 7.39 -25.87 -3.68
C ARG A 50 8.81 -25.34 -3.49
N ALA A 51 9.39 -25.51 -2.30
CA ALA A 51 10.78 -25.12 -2.04
C ALA A 51 11.77 -25.93 -2.91
N GLY A 52 11.57 -27.23 -3.03
CA GLY A 52 12.39 -28.10 -3.90
C GLY A 52 12.32 -27.72 -5.38
N MET A 53 11.11 -27.39 -5.86
CA MET A 53 10.89 -26.87 -7.21
C MET A 53 11.64 -25.55 -7.44
N ALA A 54 11.58 -24.61 -6.50
CA ALA A 54 12.33 -23.36 -6.62
C ALA A 54 13.85 -23.57 -6.63
N ILE A 55 14.39 -24.46 -5.81
CA ILE A 55 15.83 -24.81 -5.84
C ILE A 55 16.19 -25.44 -7.19
N PHE A 56 15.38 -26.35 -7.70
CA PHE A 56 15.58 -26.95 -9.02
C PHE A 56 15.51 -25.90 -10.14
N GLY A 57 14.53 -24.99 -10.08
CA GLY A 57 14.40 -23.85 -10.98
C GLY A 57 15.61 -22.92 -10.94
N PHE A 58 16.19 -22.68 -9.75
CA PHE A 58 17.42 -21.91 -9.59
C PHE A 58 18.59 -22.54 -10.38
N PHE A 59 18.81 -23.84 -10.23
CA PHE A 59 19.85 -24.52 -11.00
C PHE A 59 19.60 -24.48 -12.51
N LEU A 60 18.34 -24.68 -12.93
CA LEU A 60 17.97 -24.59 -14.34
C LEU A 60 18.16 -23.19 -14.93
N TYR A 61 17.95 -22.13 -14.14
CA TYR A 61 18.09 -20.76 -14.63
C TYR A 61 19.55 -20.32 -14.76
N PHE A 62 20.34 -20.55 -13.71
CA PHE A 62 21.70 -19.98 -13.60
C PHE A 62 22.80 -20.93 -14.11
N TYR A 63 22.55 -22.24 -14.16
CA TYR A 63 23.57 -23.25 -14.49
C TYR A 63 23.18 -24.13 -15.69
N SER A 64 22.07 -23.84 -16.36
CA SER A 64 21.58 -24.59 -17.54
C SER A 64 21.07 -23.63 -18.62
N SER A 65 20.87 -24.15 -19.83
CA SER A 65 20.25 -23.43 -20.95
C SER A 65 18.72 -23.36 -20.87
N LEU A 66 18.10 -24.07 -19.91
CA LEU A 66 16.64 -24.22 -19.78
C LEU A 66 15.96 -23.09 -18.96
N GLN A 67 16.31 -21.84 -19.24
CA GLN A 67 15.81 -20.68 -18.49
C GLN A 67 14.28 -20.52 -18.56
N SER A 68 13.66 -20.82 -19.70
CA SER A 68 12.20 -20.78 -19.86
C SER A 68 11.48 -21.76 -18.93
N LEU A 69 12.03 -22.96 -18.74
CA LEU A 69 11.48 -23.95 -17.82
C LEU A 69 11.62 -23.48 -16.37
N ALA A 70 12.75 -22.85 -16.01
CA ALA A 70 12.93 -22.27 -14.69
C ALA A 70 11.91 -21.15 -14.39
N ILE A 71 11.65 -20.26 -15.36
CA ILE A 71 10.61 -19.21 -15.22
C ILE A 71 9.23 -19.82 -14.99
N PHE A 72 8.90 -20.88 -15.73
CA PHE A 72 7.66 -21.62 -15.53
C PHE A 72 7.59 -22.19 -14.10
N ILE A 73 8.68 -22.82 -13.63
CA ILE A 73 8.77 -23.41 -12.30
C ILE A 73 8.62 -22.35 -11.20
N PHE A 74 9.32 -21.21 -11.28
CA PHE A 74 9.20 -20.13 -10.30
C PHE A 74 7.77 -19.57 -10.23
N THR A 75 7.16 -19.36 -11.40
CA THR A 75 5.80 -18.83 -11.49
C THR A 75 4.79 -19.83 -10.91
N PHE A 76 4.93 -21.12 -11.22
CA PHE A 76 4.05 -22.15 -10.71
C PHE A 76 4.23 -22.37 -9.21
N ALA A 77 5.47 -22.38 -8.71
CA ALA A 77 5.80 -22.47 -7.29
C ALA A 77 5.19 -21.31 -6.48
N ALA A 78 5.24 -20.08 -7.01
CA ALA A 78 4.60 -18.93 -6.38
C ALA A 78 3.07 -19.08 -6.26
N ILE A 79 2.42 -19.76 -7.21
CA ILE A 79 0.97 -19.99 -7.18
C ILE A 79 0.60 -21.16 -6.23
N LEU A 80 1.47 -22.15 -6.10
CA LEU A 80 1.29 -23.27 -5.16
C LEU A 80 1.25 -22.82 -3.68
N ASP A 81 1.84 -21.67 -3.35
CA ASP A 81 1.71 -21.00 -2.03
C ASP A 81 0.26 -20.71 -1.63
N GLY A 82 -0.65 -20.56 -2.60
CA GLY A 82 -2.07 -20.42 -2.28
C GLY A 82 -2.74 -21.76 -1.96
N VAL A 83 -2.20 -22.86 -2.52
CA VAL A 83 -2.85 -24.17 -2.54
C VAL A 83 -2.73 -24.88 -1.20
N ASP A 84 -1.56 -24.84 -0.57
CA ASP A 84 -1.32 -25.42 0.76
C ASP A 84 -2.30 -24.86 1.80
N GLY A 85 -2.52 -23.54 1.83
CA GLY A 85 -3.45 -22.87 2.73
C GLY A 85 -4.92 -23.13 2.40
N VAL A 86 -5.27 -23.47 1.15
CA VAL A 86 -6.61 -23.92 0.78
C VAL A 86 -6.85 -25.33 1.28
N VAL A 87 -5.89 -26.24 1.09
CA VAL A 87 -5.98 -27.62 1.62
C VAL A 87 -6.06 -27.62 3.14
N ALA A 88 -5.17 -26.89 3.82
CA ALA A 88 -5.10 -26.85 5.27
C ALA A 88 -6.45 -26.43 5.90
N ARG A 89 -7.09 -25.40 5.36
CA ARG A 89 -8.37 -24.88 5.86
C ARG A 89 -9.57 -25.73 5.47
N THR A 90 -9.56 -26.38 4.31
CA THR A 90 -10.72 -27.13 3.80
C THR A 90 -10.77 -28.55 4.33
N CYS A 91 -9.61 -29.17 4.50
CA CYS A 91 -9.46 -30.55 4.97
C CYS A 91 -9.11 -30.64 6.48
N ASP A 92 -9.07 -29.50 7.17
CA ASP A 92 -8.71 -29.39 8.60
C ASP A 92 -7.35 -30.05 8.93
N LEU A 93 -6.37 -29.85 8.04
CA LEU A 93 -5.01 -30.41 8.13
C LEU A 93 -4.00 -29.39 8.67
N THR A 94 -4.45 -28.45 9.52
CA THR A 94 -3.57 -27.47 10.13
C THR A 94 -2.69 -28.12 11.20
N THR A 95 -1.38 -27.85 11.19
CA THR A 95 -0.42 -28.43 12.15
C THR A 95 0.51 -27.35 12.68
N GLU A 96 0.93 -27.45 13.96
CA GLU A 96 1.89 -26.51 14.56
C GLU A 96 3.22 -26.48 13.79
N LEU A 97 3.68 -27.65 13.32
CA LEU A 97 4.87 -27.75 12.47
C LEU A 97 4.66 -27.01 11.14
N GLY A 98 3.49 -27.15 10.52
CA GLY A 98 3.13 -26.44 9.29
C GLY A 98 3.13 -24.92 9.46
N GLU A 99 2.54 -24.40 10.55
CA GLU A 99 2.55 -22.96 10.83
C GLU A 99 3.95 -22.36 11.00
N TRP A 100 4.89 -23.19 11.50
CA TRP A 100 6.29 -22.80 11.58
C TRP A 100 7.00 -22.92 10.23
N LEU A 101 6.75 -24.01 9.51
CA LEU A 101 7.42 -24.41 8.27
C LEU A 101 7.00 -23.58 7.05
N ASP A 102 5.71 -23.25 6.89
CA ASP A 102 5.18 -22.51 5.73
C ASP A 102 5.98 -21.22 5.45
N PRO A 103 6.17 -20.30 6.43
CA PRO A 103 6.98 -19.11 6.21
C PRO A 103 8.46 -19.37 5.88
N VAL A 104 8.99 -20.55 6.24
CA VAL A 104 10.35 -20.96 5.89
C VAL A 104 10.39 -21.40 4.43
N CYS A 105 9.45 -22.26 3.98
CA CYS A 105 9.37 -22.64 2.57
C CYS A 105 9.14 -21.43 1.67
N ASP A 106 8.29 -20.47 2.07
CA ASP A 106 8.06 -19.23 1.32
C ASP A 106 9.39 -18.54 1.01
N LYS A 107 10.20 -18.34 2.06
CA LYS A 107 11.53 -17.70 1.97
C LYS A 107 12.48 -18.50 1.10
N LEU A 108 12.50 -19.82 1.23
CA LEU A 108 13.31 -20.70 0.38
C LEU A 108 12.85 -20.71 -1.08
N THR A 109 11.61 -20.33 -1.36
CA THR A 109 11.07 -20.31 -2.71
C THR A 109 11.50 -19.04 -3.47
N TYR A 110 11.58 -17.87 -2.82
CA TYR A 110 11.98 -16.61 -3.48
C TYR A 110 13.41 -16.13 -3.18
N LEU A 111 14.00 -16.40 -2.01
CA LEU A 111 15.33 -15.87 -1.68
C LEU A 111 16.46 -16.44 -2.55
N PRO A 112 16.57 -17.76 -2.79
CA PRO A 112 17.65 -18.30 -3.61
C PRO A 112 17.65 -17.75 -5.05
N PRO A 113 16.50 -17.67 -5.77
CA PRO A 113 16.44 -17.00 -7.06
C PRO A 113 16.87 -15.53 -7.01
N LEU A 114 16.42 -14.76 -6.00
CA LEU A 114 16.82 -13.34 -5.85
C LEU A 114 18.34 -13.19 -5.63
N VAL A 115 18.93 -14.05 -4.81
CA VAL A 115 20.40 -14.09 -4.63
C VAL A 115 21.10 -14.39 -5.95
N GLY A 116 20.59 -15.35 -6.73
CA GLY A 116 21.11 -15.64 -8.06
C GLY A 116 21.07 -14.44 -8.99
N PHE A 117 19.93 -13.72 -9.03
CA PHE A 117 19.78 -12.52 -9.85
C PHE A 117 20.69 -11.36 -9.41
N ALA A 118 20.99 -11.26 -8.12
CA ALA A 118 21.96 -10.30 -7.61
C ALA A 118 23.36 -10.57 -8.16
N TYR A 119 23.81 -11.83 -8.09
CA TYR A 119 25.13 -12.22 -8.62
C TYR A 119 25.18 -12.27 -10.15
N ALA A 120 24.03 -12.35 -10.83
CA ALA A 120 23.93 -12.15 -12.27
C ALA A 120 23.98 -10.66 -12.69
N GLY A 121 24.02 -9.73 -11.73
CA GLY A 121 24.12 -8.29 -11.99
C GLY A 121 22.79 -7.59 -12.28
N VAL A 122 21.65 -8.25 -12.07
CA VAL A 122 20.31 -7.66 -12.29
C VAL A 122 19.92 -6.72 -11.14
N MET A 123 20.44 -6.96 -9.93
CA MET A 123 20.14 -6.19 -8.73
C MET A 123 21.33 -6.08 -7.78
N SER A 124 21.26 -5.12 -6.85
CA SER A 124 22.29 -4.92 -5.82
C SER A 124 22.37 -6.13 -4.87
N PRO A 125 23.55 -6.78 -4.75
CA PRO A 125 23.77 -7.84 -3.76
C PRO A 125 23.57 -7.37 -2.32
N GLU A 126 23.92 -6.11 -2.03
CA GLU A 126 23.79 -5.51 -0.70
C GLU A 126 22.33 -5.51 -0.24
N LEU A 127 21.40 -5.11 -1.11
CA LEU A 127 19.97 -5.09 -0.79
C LEU A 127 19.40 -6.50 -0.54
N VAL A 128 19.82 -7.48 -1.34
CA VAL A 128 19.35 -8.87 -1.16
C VAL A 128 19.82 -9.44 0.18
N TRP A 129 21.08 -9.22 0.55
CA TRP A 129 21.59 -9.69 1.83
C TRP A 129 20.97 -8.98 3.03
N ILE A 130 20.62 -7.69 2.90
CA ILE A 130 19.82 -7.00 3.91
C ILE A 130 18.46 -7.68 4.07
N LEU A 131 17.75 -7.99 2.97
CA LEU A 131 16.48 -8.70 3.03
C LEU A 131 16.63 -10.07 3.72
N VAL A 132 17.64 -10.86 3.33
CA VAL A 132 17.93 -12.17 3.95
C VAL A 132 18.13 -12.02 5.46
N GLY A 133 18.93 -11.04 5.88
CA GLY A 133 19.20 -10.76 7.30
C GLY A 133 17.92 -10.40 8.07
N VAL A 134 17.10 -9.50 7.52
CA VAL A 134 15.81 -9.11 8.14
C VAL A 134 14.86 -10.31 8.23
N GLU A 135 14.75 -11.11 7.17
CA GLU A 135 13.89 -12.31 7.16
C GLU A 135 14.32 -13.38 8.17
N PHE A 136 15.64 -13.55 8.32
CA PHE A 136 16.24 -14.44 9.30
C PHE A 136 15.97 -13.97 10.73
N LEU A 137 16.22 -12.68 11.01
CA LEU A 137 15.89 -12.06 12.30
C LEU A 137 14.40 -12.21 12.63
N GLY A 138 13.53 -11.98 11.65
CA GLY A 138 12.08 -12.16 11.81
C GLY A 138 11.66 -13.60 12.09
N GLN A 139 12.28 -14.58 11.43
CA GLN A 139 11.93 -16.01 11.57
C GLN A 139 12.41 -16.61 12.88
N PHE A 140 13.67 -16.39 13.23
CA PHE A 140 14.33 -17.13 14.30
C PHE A 140 14.38 -16.34 15.61
N PHE A 141 14.59 -15.02 15.54
CA PHE A 141 14.67 -14.19 16.75
C PHE A 141 13.30 -13.67 17.16
N ALA A 142 12.62 -12.92 16.29
CA ALA A 142 11.37 -12.27 16.65
C ALA A 142 10.28 -13.29 17.03
N ARG A 143 10.13 -14.37 16.26
CA ARG A 143 9.15 -15.44 16.56
C ARG A 143 9.45 -16.15 17.88
N LYS A 144 10.73 -16.39 18.20
CA LYS A 144 11.13 -16.99 19.49
C LYS A 144 10.80 -16.06 20.66
N ILE A 145 11.09 -14.76 20.54
CA ILE A 145 10.74 -13.77 21.56
C ILE A 145 9.22 -13.71 21.75
N LEU A 146 8.43 -13.69 20.67
CA LEU A 146 6.96 -13.67 20.76
C LEU A 146 6.41 -14.91 21.47
N SER A 147 6.97 -16.09 21.19
CA SER A 147 6.63 -17.34 21.88
C SER A 147 6.93 -17.26 23.38
N ILE A 148 8.09 -16.71 23.77
CA ILE A 148 8.46 -16.49 25.18
C ILE A 148 7.48 -15.50 25.85
N LEU A 149 7.10 -14.43 25.16
CA LEU A 149 6.15 -13.43 25.65
C LEU A 149 4.69 -13.90 25.62
N ARG A 150 4.40 -15.12 25.13
CA ARG A 150 3.05 -15.66 24.92
C ARG A 150 2.16 -14.74 24.07
N ILE A 151 2.76 -13.97 23.18
CA ILE A 151 2.07 -13.12 22.22
C ILE A 151 1.90 -13.95 20.93
N SER A 152 0.73 -13.86 20.31
CA SER A 152 0.47 -14.54 19.04
C SER A 152 1.49 -14.11 17.98
N GLY A 153 2.28 -15.06 17.48
CA GLY A 153 3.23 -14.86 16.37
C GLY A 153 2.58 -14.96 14.99
N ALA A 154 1.26 -14.77 14.89
CA ALA A 154 0.49 -14.92 13.67
C ALA A 154 1.00 -14.01 12.54
N ALA A 155 0.81 -14.47 11.30
CA ALA A 155 1.21 -13.72 10.12
C ALA A 155 0.36 -12.44 9.98
N ASN A 156 1.02 -11.28 9.96
CA ASN A 156 0.39 -10.00 9.65
C ASN A 156 0.36 -9.73 8.14
N ASN A 157 -0.44 -8.73 7.73
CA ASN A 157 -0.61 -8.39 6.33
C ASN A 157 0.70 -7.92 5.65
N PHE A 158 1.60 -7.25 6.39
CA PHE A 158 2.88 -6.80 5.87
C PHE A 158 3.73 -7.97 5.36
N GLY A 159 3.83 -9.05 6.16
CA GLY A 159 4.59 -10.25 5.78
C GLY A 159 4.00 -10.93 4.54
N LYS A 160 2.67 -11.03 4.46
CA LYS A 160 1.96 -11.62 3.30
C LYS A 160 2.15 -10.80 2.03
N ILE A 161 1.96 -9.48 2.09
CA ILE A 161 2.13 -8.58 0.94
C ILE A 161 3.57 -8.63 0.45
N LYS A 162 4.55 -8.57 1.35
CA LYS A 162 5.96 -8.69 1.01
C LYS A 162 6.28 -10.01 0.31
N ALA A 163 5.77 -11.15 0.77
CA ALA A 163 6.00 -12.44 0.13
C ALA A 163 5.51 -12.44 -1.33
N ILE A 164 4.30 -11.94 -1.57
CA ILE A 164 3.73 -11.79 -2.93
C ILE A 164 4.63 -10.91 -3.81
N ILE A 165 5.11 -9.77 -3.27
CA ILE A 165 5.99 -8.87 -4.02
C ILE A 165 7.35 -9.56 -4.31
N CYS A 166 7.92 -10.30 -3.37
CA CYS A 166 9.16 -11.06 -3.62
C CYS A 166 8.98 -12.10 -4.73
N PHE A 167 7.87 -12.84 -4.75
CA PHE A 167 7.56 -13.77 -5.83
C PHE A 167 7.45 -13.06 -7.18
N ALA A 168 6.72 -11.93 -7.23
CA ALA A 168 6.62 -11.12 -8.43
C ALA A 168 7.99 -10.56 -8.87
N LEU A 169 8.84 -10.20 -7.91
CA LEU A 169 10.18 -9.67 -8.15
C LEU A 169 11.10 -10.72 -8.80
N VAL A 170 11.01 -12.00 -8.41
CA VAL A 170 11.74 -13.09 -9.08
C VAL A 170 11.36 -13.17 -10.56
N ILE A 171 10.06 -13.14 -10.87
CA ILE A 171 9.56 -13.19 -12.25
C ILE A 171 9.99 -11.94 -13.04
N TYR A 172 9.94 -10.78 -12.41
CA TYR A 172 10.34 -9.52 -13.01
C TYR A 172 11.86 -9.45 -13.30
N CYS A 173 12.71 -9.96 -12.40
CA CYS A 173 14.15 -10.08 -12.64
C CYS A 173 14.42 -11.00 -13.84
N ALA A 174 13.72 -12.13 -13.92
CA ALA A 174 13.85 -13.06 -15.05
C ALA A 174 13.43 -12.42 -16.39
N LEU A 175 12.50 -11.46 -16.37
CA LEU A 175 12.07 -10.73 -17.56
C LEU A 175 13.10 -9.67 -17.99
N LEU A 176 13.71 -8.98 -17.02
CA LEU A 176 14.68 -7.91 -17.26
C LEU A 176 16.04 -8.41 -17.75
N ASP A 177 16.49 -9.56 -17.27
CA ASP A 177 17.80 -10.16 -17.57
C ASP A 177 18.12 -10.27 -19.08
N GLN A 178 17.11 -10.28 -19.98
CA GLN A 178 17.30 -10.23 -21.43
C GLN A 178 16.57 -9.08 -22.15
N ASN A 179 15.90 -8.17 -21.42
CA ASN A 179 15.14 -7.08 -22.04
C ASN A 179 15.48 -5.72 -21.39
N ASN A 180 16.53 -5.08 -21.88
CA ASN A 180 16.96 -3.74 -21.43
C ASN A 180 15.96 -2.61 -21.76
N GLY A 181 14.90 -2.89 -22.52
CA GLY A 181 13.88 -1.90 -22.88
C GLY A 181 12.87 -1.59 -21.77
N PHE A 182 12.80 -2.40 -20.71
CA PHE A 182 11.92 -2.14 -19.57
C PHE A 182 12.61 -1.22 -18.55
N ILE A 183 11.82 -0.36 -17.90
CA ILE A 183 12.31 0.47 -16.79
C ILE A 183 12.77 -0.48 -15.69
N ASN A 184 14.05 -0.43 -15.30
CA ASN A 184 14.57 -1.21 -14.17
C ASN A 184 14.16 -0.54 -12.86
N MET A 185 13.22 -1.16 -12.14
CA MET A 185 12.80 -0.76 -10.79
C MET A 185 13.15 -1.81 -9.73
N VAL A 186 14.04 -2.76 -10.05
CA VAL A 186 14.29 -3.95 -9.24
C VAL A 186 14.79 -3.60 -7.84
N ASN A 187 15.76 -2.68 -7.74
CA ASN A 187 16.31 -2.24 -6.46
C ASN A 187 15.25 -1.51 -5.61
N GLU A 188 14.36 -0.73 -6.24
CA GLU A 188 13.32 0.01 -5.51
C GLU A 188 12.21 -0.91 -4.98
N VAL A 189 11.84 -1.92 -5.76
CA VAL A 189 10.92 -2.97 -5.31
C VAL A 189 11.56 -3.80 -4.20
N MET A 190 12.86 -4.10 -4.30
CA MET A 190 13.60 -4.79 -3.23
C MET A 190 13.65 -3.97 -1.95
N LEU A 191 13.92 -2.66 -2.03
CA LEU A 191 13.89 -1.77 -0.88
C LEU A 191 12.50 -1.75 -0.22
N ALA A 192 11.44 -1.71 -1.03
CA ALA A 192 10.07 -1.83 -0.53
C ALA A 192 9.83 -3.16 0.21
N CYS A 193 10.36 -4.29 -0.31
CA CYS A 193 10.32 -5.58 0.38
C CYS A 193 11.06 -5.55 1.73
N ILE A 194 12.25 -4.93 1.81
CA ILE A 194 13.00 -4.79 3.07
C ILE A 194 12.21 -3.97 4.09
N ILE A 195 11.61 -2.87 3.65
CA ILE A 195 10.77 -2.02 4.51
C ILE A 195 9.56 -2.80 5.02
N LEU A 196 8.85 -3.54 4.15
CA LEU A 196 7.71 -4.36 4.53
C LEU A 196 8.09 -5.53 5.45
N ALA A 197 9.27 -6.15 5.23
CA ALA A 197 9.81 -7.19 6.10
C ALA A 197 10.10 -6.64 7.50
N SER A 198 10.77 -5.50 7.58
CA SER A 198 11.11 -4.81 8.83
C SER A 198 9.83 -4.37 9.56
N ALA A 199 8.87 -3.78 8.84
CA ALA A 199 7.56 -3.43 9.38
C ALA A 199 6.82 -4.67 9.90
N SER A 200 6.86 -5.80 9.18
CA SER A 200 6.24 -7.04 9.63
C SER A 200 6.77 -7.50 10.98
N ILE A 201 8.08 -7.37 11.23
CA ILE A 201 8.69 -7.70 12.51
C ILE A 201 8.22 -6.73 13.59
N PHE A 202 8.37 -5.43 13.34
CA PHE A 202 8.01 -4.38 14.28
C PHE A 202 6.54 -4.47 14.73
N PHE A 203 5.62 -4.60 13.78
CA PHE A 203 4.19 -4.66 14.06
C PHE A 203 3.72 -5.97 14.72
N LYS A 204 4.55 -7.02 14.80
CA LYS A 204 4.23 -8.21 15.62
C LYS A 204 4.33 -7.93 17.12
N PHE A 205 5.14 -6.97 17.52
CA PHE A 205 5.29 -6.58 18.94
C PHE A 205 4.27 -5.51 19.36
N ILE A 206 3.50 -4.97 18.41
CA ILE A 206 2.58 -3.86 18.65
C ILE A 206 1.15 -4.39 18.65
N PRO A 207 0.37 -4.13 19.72
CA PRO A 207 -1.05 -4.44 19.74
C PRO A 207 -1.79 -3.78 18.57
N ASN A 208 -2.63 -4.55 17.85
CA ASN A 208 -3.38 -4.09 16.68
C ASN A 208 -4.23 -2.82 16.95
N ARG A 209 -4.69 -2.62 18.19
CA ARG A 209 -5.46 -1.42 18.60
C ARG A 209 -4.68 -0.11 18.50
N LEU A 210 -3.34 -0.16 18.45
CA LEU A 210 -2.47 1.01 18.33
C LEU A 210 -2.17 1.38 16.87
N TYR A 211 -2.63 0.58 15.89
CA TYR A 211 -2.30 0.82 14.49
C TYR A 211 -2.84 2.15 13.98
N ALA A 212 -4.04 2.54 14.42
CA ALA A 212 -4.61 3.84 14.09
C ALA A 212 -3.74 4.98 14.66
N ASP A 213 -3.46 4.95 15.95
CA ASP A 213 -2.65 5.97 16.64
C ASP A 213 -1.25 6.13 16.03
N ILE A 214 -0.61 5.03 15.60
CA ILE A 214 0.69 5.07 14.90
C ILE A 214 0.56 5.77 13.55
N LEU A 215 -0.50 5.49 12.79
CA LEU A 215 -0.74 6.12 11.50
C LEU A 215 -1.03 7.63 11.66
N SER A 216 -1.85 8.03 12.64
CA SER A 216 -2.07 9.46 12.94
C SER A 216 -0.78 10.14 13.42
N SER A 217 0.07 9.45 14.19
CA SER A 217 1.41 9.95 14.55
C SER A 217 2.30 10.15 13.32
N LEU A 218 2.30 9.20 12.37
CA LEU A 218 3.04 9.33 11.12
C LEU A 218 2.52 10.49 10.27
N ASN A 219 1.20 10.71 10.22
CA ASN A 219 0.60 11.89 9.58
C ASN A 219 1.14 13.18 10.23
N PHE A 220 1.13 13.27 11.56
CA PHE A 220 1.68 14.42 12.28
C PHE A 220 3.16 14.67 11.96
N PHE A 221 3.99 13.62 11.94
CA PHE A 221 5.41 13.75 11.57
C PHE A 221 5.60 14.18 10.10
N CYS A 222 4.74 13.73 9.18
CA CYS A 222 4.70 14.22 7.81
C CYS A 222 4.42 15.73 7.73
N GLY A 223 3.48 16.22 8.55
CA GLY A 223 3.22 17.65 8.72
C GLY A 223 4.45 18.42 9.20
N ILE A 224 5.11 17.95 10.26
CA ILE A 224 6.36 18.58 10.75
C ILE A 224 7.46 18.57 9.68
N ALA A 225 7.66 17.44 9.00
CA ALA A 225 8.64 17.32 7.93
C ALA A 225 8.35 18.33 6.79
N SER A 226 7.08 18.54 6.45
CA SER A 226 6.66 19.54 5.47
C SER A 226 7.01 20.97 5.91
N LEU A 227 6.81 21.32 7.18
CA LEU A 227 7.22 22.63 7.71
C LEU A 227 8.73 22.85 7.56
N ILE A 228 9.54 21.87 7.94
CA ILE A 228 11.00 21.92 7.85
C ILE A 228 11.44 22.04 6.37
N LEU A 229 10.86 21.24 5.48
CA LEU A 229 11.19 21.26 4.06
C LEU A 229 10.77 22.57 3.38
N THR A 230 9.62 23.12 3.76
CA THR A 230 9.13 24.42 3.28
C THR A 230 10.07 25.54 3.71
N HIS A 231 10.52 25.53 4.96
CA HIS A 231 11.48 26.51 5.47
C HIS A 231 12.79 26.53 4.67
N ASN A 232 13.24 25.35 4.24
CA ASN A 232 14.45 25.19 3.41
C ASN A 232 14.20 25.41 1.91
N GLY A 233 13.00 25.83 1.49
CA GLY A 233 12.64 26.07 0.09
C GLY A 233 12.35 24.81 -0.75
N TYR A 234 12.36 23.62 -0.15
CA TYR A 234 12.08 22.34 -0.84
C TYR A 234 10.57 22.06 -0.95
N PHE A 235 9.83 22.96 -1.61
CA PHE A 235 8.37 22.92 -1.69
C PHE A 235 7.78 21.61 -2.23
N ALA A 236 8.37 21.05 -3.31
CA ALA A 236 7.87 19.80 -3.90
C ALA A 236 7.96 18.63 -2.92
N TRP A 237 9.07 18.53 -2.17
CA TRP A 237 9.25 17.50 -1.14
C TRP A 237 8.37 17.75 0.08
N ALA A 238 8.17 19.01 0.47
CA ALA A 238 7.24 19.37 1.55
C ALA A 238 5.81 18.92 1.23
N ILE A 239 5.35 19.19 0.01
CA ILE A 239 4.04 18.77 -0.48
C ILE A 239 3.94 17.25 -0.58
N PHE A 240 4.99 16.58 -1.05
CA PHE A 240 5.04 15.12 -1.07
C PHE A 240 4.90 14.52 0.33
N ALA A 241 5.54 15.12 1.35
CA ALA A 241 5.36 14.70 2.74
C ALA A 241 3.90 14.82 3.20
N ILE A 242 3.19 15.89 2.84
CA ILE A 242 1.75 16.02 3.17
C ILE A 242 0.89 14.97 2.46
N ILE A 243 1.20 14.64 1.20
CA ILE A 243 0.49 13.57 0.48
C ILE A 243 0.71 12.21 1.16
N LEU A 244 1.92 11.94 1.67
CA LEU A 244 2.18 10.76 2.48
C LEU A 244 1.38 10.80 3.80
N GLY A 245 1.30 11.95 4.47
CA GLY A 245 0.47 12.14 5.66
C GLY A 245 -1.00 11.85 5.40
N GLN A 246 -1.53 12.33 4.27
CA GLN A 246 -2.89 12.05 3.80
C GLN A 246 -3.14 10.58 3.48
N LEU A 247 -2.12 9.86 3.02
CA LEU A 247 -2.21 8.43 2.85
C LEU A 247 -2.35 7.72 4.20
N PHE A 248 -1.63 8.17 5.23
CA PHE A 248 -1.74 7.62 6.59
C PHE A 248 -3.10 7.90 7.23
N ASP A 249 -3.61 9.14 7.13
CA ASP A 249 -4.97 9.54 7.55
C ASP A 249 -6.05 8.65 6.89
N LEU A 250 -5.95 8.42 5.56
CA LEU A 250 -6.91 7.54 4.88
C LEU A 250 -6.95 6.11 5.46
N PHE A 251 -5.81 5.63 5.99
CA PHE A 251 -5.69 4.29 6.56
C PHE A 251 -5.99 4.22 8.05
N ASP A 252 -5.80 5.28 8.83
CA ASP A 252 -5.97 5.23 10.28
C ASP A 252 -7.43 4.96 10.70
N GLY A 253 -8.40 5.62 10.07
CA GLY A 253 -9.82 5.43 10.37
C GLY A 253 -10.30 4.03 9.99
N ARG A 254 -9.69 3.42 8.96
CA ARG A 254 -9.94 2.02 8.59
C ARG A 254 -9.33 1.07 9.60
N MET A 255 -8.13 1.35 10.09
CA MET A 255 -7.49 0.54 11.13
C MET A 255 -8.27 0.65 12.44
N ALA A 256 -8.73 1.85 12.84
CA ALA A 256 -9.56 2.06 14.01
C ALA A 256 -10.89 1.28 13.92
N SER A 257 -11.54 1.32 12.75
CA SER A 257 -12.78 0.55 12.53
C SER A 257 -12.57 -0.97 12.54
N LYS A 258 -11.40 -1.45 12.11
CA LYS A 258 -11.11 -2.89 11.97
C LYS A 258 -10.53 -3.53 13.23
N HIS A 259 -9.62 -2.83 13.90
CA HIS A 259 -8.83 -3.34 15.02
C HIS A 259 -9.19 -2.68 16.36
N GLY A 260 -10.15 -1.75 16.37
CA GLY A 260 -10.39 -0.85 17.48
C GLY A 260 -9.37 0.29 17.50
N GLY A 261 -9.63 1.28 18.35
CA GLY A 261 -8.71 2.40 18.60
C GLY A 261 -8.55 2.65 20.10
N THR A 262 -7.63 3.53 20.47
CA THR A 262 -7.50 3.98 21.86
C THR A 262 -8.47 5.12 22.16
N LYS A 263 -8.61 5.45 23.46
CA LYS A 263 -9.40 6.60 23.90
C LYS A 263 -8.87 7.93 23.34
N TYR A 264 -7.56 8.02 23.12
CA TYR A 264 -6.88 9.25 22.69
C TYR A 264 -6.68 9.33 21.17
N GLY A 265 -6.79 8.22 20.45
CA GLY A 265 -6.62 8.14 18.99
C GLY A 265 -7.36 9.24 18.21
N PRO A 266 -8.66 9.48 18.44
CA PRO A 266 -9.39 10.55 17.74
C PRO A 266 -8.83 11.97 17.98
N TYR A 267 -8.30 12.25 19.17
CA TYR A 267 -7.70 13.56 19.45
C TYR A 267 -6.33 13.71 18.78
N LEU A 268 -5.57 12.63 18.71
CA LEU A 268 -4.29 12.60 18.01
C LEU A 268 -4.49 12.79 16.50
N ASP A 269 -5.51 12.15 15.95
CA ASP A 269 -5.97 12.32 14.56
C ASP A 269 -6.32 13.78 14.25
N ASP A 270 -7.20 14.40 15.05
CA ASP A 270 -7.57 15.81 14.88
C ASP A 270 -6.35 16.77 14.92
N ILE A 271 -5.37 16.51 15.79
CA ILE A 271 -4.12 17.28 15.88
C ILE A 271 -3.25 17.06 14.63
N ALA A 272 -3.09 15.81 14.20
CA ALA A 272 -2.33 15.45 13.01
C ALA A 272 -2.91 16.11 11.76
N ASP A 273 -4.23 16.04 11.59
CA ASP A 273 -4.98 16.69 10.51
C ASP A 273 -4.78 18.19 10.47
N PHE A 274 -4.81 18.84 11.65
CA PHE A 274 -4.61 20.27 11.70
C PHE A 274 -3.18 20.67 11.31
N VAL A 275 -2.17 19.93 11.75
CA VAL A 275 -0.77 20.21 11.41
C VAL A 275 -0.51 19.94 9.92
N SER A 276 -0.98 18.82 9.39
CA SER A 276 -0.73 18.41 8.00
C SER A 276 -1.56 19.18 6.97
N PHE A 277 -2.83 19.45 7.26
CA PHE A 277 -3.76 20.06 6.28
C PHE A 277 -4.10 21.51 6.56
N GLY A 278 -3.83 22.02 7.76
CA GLY A 278 -4.02 23.42 8.14
C GLY A 278 -2.71 24.20 8.19
N LEU A 279 -1.86 23.86 9.17
CA LEU A 279 -0.62 24.60 9.46
C LEU A 279 0.40 24.51 8.32
N SER A 280 0.68 23.30 7.82
CA SER A 280 1.70 23.11 6.79
C SER A 280 1.35 23.80 5.46
N PRO A 281 0.13 23.67 4.91
CA PRO A 281 -0.23 24.38 3.69
C PRO A 281 -0.33 25.90 3.88
N ALA A 282 -0.77 26.37 5.05
CA ALA A 282 -0.72 27.80 5.39
C ALA A 282 0.73 28.32 5.34
N TYR A 283 1.68 27.56 5.87
CA TYR A 283 3.09 27.94 5.83
C TYR A 283 3.65 27.91 4.40
N VAL A 284 3.23 26.97 3.56
CA VAL A 284 3.58 26.95 2.12
C VAL A 284 3.08 28.22 1.42
N ILE A 285 1.85 28.67 1.69
CA ILE A 285 1.34 29.94 1.13
C ILE A 285 2.24 31.10 1.55
N LEU A 286 2.56 31.20 2.84
CA LEU A 286 3.38 32.27 3.39
C LEU A 286 4.79 32.28 2.78
N ALA A 287 5.45 31.12 2.73
CA ALA A 287 6.82 30.96 2.26
C ALA A 287 6.97 31.14 0.74
N LYS A 288 5.88 31.07 -0.03
CA LYS A 288 5.88 31.40 -1.46
C LYS A 288 5.95 32.90 -1.75
N ASP A 289 5.74 33.74 -0.72
CA ASP A 289 5.96 35.18 -0.74
C ASP A 289 5.22 35.93 -1.86
N GLY A 290 3.97 35.55 -2.13
CA GLY A 290 3.09 36.30 -3.02
C GLY A 290 2.52 37.55 -2.34
N SER A 291 2.04 38.52 -3.13
CA SER A 291 1.57 39.83 -2.65
C SER A 291 0.58 39.79 -1.47
N TYR A 292 -0.29 38.76 -1.39
CA TYR A 292 -1.29 38.59 -0.33
C TYR A 292 -1.05 37.35 0.55
N ALA A 293 0.16 36.78 0.50
CA ALA A 293 0.49 35.51 1.14
C ALA A 293 0.24 35.53 2.65
N THR A 294 0.64 36.59 3.36
CA THR A 294 0.46 36.71 4.82
C THR A 294 -1.01 36.64 5.22
N PHE A 295 -1.88 37.41 4.56
CA PHE A 295 -3.30 37.44 4.89
C PHE A 295 -3.98 36.11 4.56
N PHE A 296 -3.76 35.57 3.35
CA PHE A 296 -4.43 34.34 2.94
C PHE A 296 -3.86 33.07 3.57
N SER A 297 -2.61 33.09 4.04
CA SER A 297 -2.07 32.05 4.92
C SER A 297 -2.86 31.98 6.23
N LEU A 298 -3.11 33.12 6.88
CA LEU A 298 -3.89 33.19 8.11
C LEU A 298 -5.35 32.79 7.88
N VAL A 299 -5.98 33.29 6.80
CA VAL A 299 -7.36 32.92 6.44
C VAL A 299 -7.47 31.41 6.19
N PHE A 300 -6.48 30.81 5.51
CA PHE A 300 -6.46 29.36 5.29
C PHE A 300 -6.31 28.58 6.60
N PHE A 301 -5.36 28.98 7.45
CA PHE A 301 -5.12 28.36 8.76
C PHE A 301 -6.39 28.37 9.64
N VAL A 302 -7.01 29.54 9.80
CA VAL A 302 -8.24 29.71 10.59
C VAL A 302 -9.41 28.96 9.94
N GLY A 303 -9.51 28.98 8.62
CA GLY A 303 -10.56 28.27 7.88
C GLY A 303 -10.53 26.76 8.09
N VAL A 304 -9.32 26.15 8.07
CA VAL A 304 -9.15 24.72 8.37
C VAL A 304 -9.46 24.43 9.84
N ALA A 305 -8.96 25.25 10.78
CA ALA A 305 -9.25 25.10 12.21
C ALA A 305 -10.78 25.09 12.47
N TYR A 306 -11.48 26.09 11.93
CA TYR A 306 -12.93 26.19 12.04
C TYR A 306 -13.64 24.96 11.44
N ARG A 307 -13.21 24.50 10.26
CA ARG A 307 -13.78 23.32 9.60
C ARG A 307 -13.65 22.06 10.46
N LEU A 308 -12.48 21.84 11.07
CA LEU A 308 -12.25 20.67 11.94
C LEU A 308 -13.13 20.75 13.20
N VAL A 309 -13.17 21.91 13.86
CA VAL A 309 -14.02 22.12 15.05
C VAL A 309 -15.49 21.93 14.70
N ARG A 310 -15.98 22.50 13.58
CA ARG A 310 -17.35 22.32 13.11
C ARG A 310 -17.67 20.85 12.87
N PHE A 311 -16.74 20.11 12.27
CA PHE A 311 -16.94 18.69 11.98
C PHE A 311 -17.14 17.89 13.26
N VAL A 312 -16.26 18.06 14.25
CA VAL A 312 -16.32 17.32 15.53
C VAL A 312 -17.51 17.76 16.40
N ALA A 313 -17.76 19.07 16.48
CA ALA A 313 -18.79 19.61 17.37
C ALA A 313 -20.21 19.42 16.83
N VAL A 314 -20.39 19.56 15.51
CA VAL A 314 -21.70 19.65 14.85
C VAL A 314 -21.89 18.54 13.81
N ASP A 315 -21.09 18.51 12.73
CA ASP A 315 -21.43 17.70 11.56
C ASP A 315 -21.44 16.18 11.85
N LYS A 316 -20.58 15.71 12.76
CA LYS A 316 -20.53 14.29 13.17
C LYS A 316 -21.77 13.82 13.96
N LYS A 317 -22.56 14.74 14.52
CA LYS A 317 -23.76 14.46 15.33
C LYS A 317 -25.06 14.66 14.55
N ARG A 318 -24.97 15.07 13.29
CA ARG A 318 -26.13 15.34 12.44
C ARG A 318 -26.78 14.04 11.99
N THR A 319 -28.11 14.03 11.99
CA THR A 319 -28.94 12.92 11.50
C THR A 319 -29.55 13.21 10.12
N ASP A 320 -29.42 14.43 9.61
CA ASP A 320 -29.96 14.86 8.32
C ASP A 320 -29.00 14.59 7.14
N LEU A 321 -27.81 14.07 7.41
CA LEU A 321 -26.80 13.72 6.41
C LEU A 321 -26.72 12.19 6.26
N PRO A 322 -26.81 11.64 5.04
CA PRO A 322 -26.54 10.24 4.80
C PRO A 322 -25.12 9.84 5.22
N ASP A 323 -24.96 8.60 5.66
CA ASP A 323 -23.67 8.06 6.09
C ASP A 323 -22.57 8.25 5.02
N GLY A 324 -21.47 8.86 5.44
CA GLY A 324 -20.32 9.09 4.55
C GLY A 324 -20.46 10.30 3.62
N ILE A 325 -21.43 11.20 3.85
CA ILE A 325 -21.51 12.51 3.19
C ILE A 325 -20.99 13.61 4.14
N PHE A 326 -20.05 14.40 3.66
CA PHE A 326 -19.55 15.59 4.35
C PHE A 326 -20.36 16.83 3.97
N ASN A 327 -20.56 17.71 4.95
CA ASN A 327 -21.04 19.08 4.77
C ASN A 327 -19.83 20.02 4.67
N GLY A 328 -19.53 20.50 3.47
CA GLY A 328 -18.28 21.20 3.13
C GLY A 328 -17.18 20.26 2.64
N LEU A 329 -16.20 20.81 1.91
CA LEU A 329 -15.05 20.07 1.41
C LEU A 329 -14.17 19.57 2.58
N PRO A 330 -13.66 18.33 2.56
CA PRO A 330 -12.77 17.87 3.61
C PRO A 330 -11.39 18.53 3.54
N SER A 331 -10.76 18.80 4.69
CA SER A 331 -9.48 19.51 4.79
C SER A 331 -8.33 18.85 4.04
N PRO A 332 -8.20 17.51 3.94
CA PRO A 332 -7.19 16.92 3.06
C PRO A 332 -7.38 17.36 1.60
N ALA A 333 -8.62 17.36 1.10
CA ALA A 333 -8.90 17.83 -0.26
C ALA A 333 -8.69 19.34 -0.42
N GLY A 334 -9.06 20.15 0.59
CA GLY A 334 -8.78 21.59 0.59
C GLY A 334 -7.28 21.91 0.55
N ALA A 335 -6.48 21.18 1.34
CA ALA A 335 -5.02 21.28 1.30
C ALA A 335 -4.46 20.96 -0.09
N LEU A 336 -4.93 19.90 -0.76
CA LEU A 336 -4.47 19.56 -2.11
C LEU A 336 -4.73 20.66 -3.16
N ILE A 337 -5.82 21.42 -3.04
CA ILE A 337 -6.08 22.56 -3.95
C ILE A 337 -4.95 23.59 -3.83
N VAL A 338 -4.60 23.97 -2.60
CA VAL A 338 -3.55 24.98 -2.33
C VAL A 338 -2.16 24.45 -2.67
N LEU A 339 -1.84 23.24 -2.21
CA LEU A 339 -0.52 22.63 -2.42
C LEU A 339 -0.24 22.37 -3.91
N GLY A 340 -1.24 21.88 -4.65
CA GLY A 340 -1.13 21.72 -6.10
C GLY A 340 -0.91 23.05 -6.82
N ALA A 341 -1.66 24.09 -6.44
CA ALA A 341 -1.51 25.42 -7.01
C ALA A 341 -0.14 26.06 -6.70
N ALA A 342 0.40 25.84 -5.50
CA ALA A 342 1.70 26.37 -5.08
C ALA A 342 2.89 25.87 -5.93
N LEU A 343 2.70 24.79 -6.70
CA LEU A 343 3.70 24.25 -7.63
C LEU A 343 3.49 24.67 -9.09
N CYS A 344 2.28 25.08 -9.46
CA CYS A 344 1.91 25.35 -10.86
C CYS A 344 1.71 26.82 -11.19
N VAL A 345 1.35 27.63 -10.19
CA VAL A 345 0.87 28.99 -10.39
C VAL A 345 1.89 29.98 -9.84
N ASN A 346 1.94 31.18 -10.43
CA ASN A 346 2.70 32.29 -9.87
C ASN A 346 2.22 32.61 -8.44
N PRO A 347 3.13 32.81 -7.46
CA PRO A 347 2.78 33.12 -6.07
C PRO A 347 1.72 34.21 -5.88
N ASP A 348 1.68 35.23 -6.76
CA ASP A 348 0.71 36.33 -6.68
C ASP A 348 -0.74 35.91 -6.90
N TRP A 349 -0.99 34.74 -7.49
CA TRP A 349 -2.33 34.21 -7.70
C TRP A 349 -2.71 33.11 -6.70
N LEU A 350 -1.79 32.70 -5.82
CA LEU A 350 -2.02 31.59 -4.90
C LEU A 350 -3.16 31.87 -3.91
N TRP A 351 -3.39 33.15 -3.59
CA TRP A 351 -4.49 33.57 -2.72
C TRP A 351 -5.87 33.20 -3.25
N ILE A 352 -6.07 33.15 -4.58
CA ILE A 352 -7.35 32.75 -5.19
C ILE A 352 -7.68 31.30 -4.81
N PHE A 353 -6.68 30.42 -4.89
CA PHE A 353 -6.83 29.01 -4.55
C PHE A 353 -7.02 28.80 -3.05
N ALA A 354 -6.33 29.58 -2.21
CA ALA A 354 -6.55 29.59 -0.76
C ALA A 354 -7.98 30.03 -0.41
N ALA A 355 -8.46 31.13 -0.99
CA ALA A 355 -9.81 31.64 -0.79
C ALA A 355 -10.87 30.63 -1.25
N LEU A 356 -10.70 30.05 -2.44
CA LEU A 356 -11.58 29.02 -2.99
C LEU A 356 -11.64 27.80 -2.09
N SER A 357 -10.48 27.30 -1.63
CA SER A 357 -10.42 26.15 -0.74
C SER A 357 -11.17 26.41 0.57
N VAL A 358 -10.91 27.55 1.24
CA VAL A 358 -11.61 27.92 2.48
C VAL A 358 -13.11 28.07 2.25
N GLY A 359 -13.51 28.74 1.16
CA GLY A 359 -14.91 28.88 0.78
C GLY A 359 -15.60 27.53 0.64
N LEU A 360 -14.98 26.57 -0.06
CA LEU A 360 -15.53 25.22 -0.22
C LEU A 360 -15.59 24.43 1.10
N MET A 361 -14.57 24.54 1.95
CA MET A 361 -14.53 23.87 3.26
C MET A 361 -15.60 24.40 4.22
N VAL A 362 -15.79 25.73 4.27
CA VAL A 362 -16.74 26.39 5.17
C VAL A 362 -18.18 26.38 4.61
N SER A 363 -18.36 26.18 3.30
CA SER A 363 -19.68 26.11 2.68
C SER A 363 -20.54 24.93 3.16
N HIS A 364 -21.82 24.96 2.78
CA HIS A 364 -22.78 23.86 2.94
C HIS A 364 -22.84 22.91 1.73
N VAL A 365 -21.86 22.99 0.82
CA VAL A 365 -21.81 22.10 -0.35
C VAL A 365 -21.46 20.69 0.11
N ARG A 366 -22.25 19.70 -0.31
CA ARG A 366 -22.08 18.31 0.11
C ARG A 366 -21.02 17.60 -0.73
N PHE A 367 -20.17 16.80 -0.09
CA PHE A 367 -19.15 15.99 -0.74
C PHE A 367 -19.14 14.55 -0.22
N ALA A 368 -18.99 13.58 -1.11
CA ALA A 368 -18.88 12.17 -0.72
C ALA A 368 -17.51 11.87 -0.08
N HIS A 369 -17.51 11.07 0.99
CA HIS A 369 -16.29 10.59 1.61
C HIS A 369 -15.57 9.60 0.68
N PHE A 370 -14.31 9.89 0.34
CA PHE A 370 -13.52 9.08 -0.57
C PHE A 370 -13.43 7.60 -0.14
N GLY A 371 -12.95 7.35 1.08
CA GLY A 371 -12.76 5.98 1.57
C GLY A 371 -14.04 5.16 1.85
N ARG A 372 -15.15 5.79 2.25
CA ARG A 372 -16.39 5.09 2.67
C ARG A 372 -17.41 4.92 1.56
N VAL A 373 -17.50 5.90 0.65
CA VAL A 373 -18.48 5.91 -0.45
C VAL A 373 -17.79 5.58 -1.76
N ILE A 374 -16.82 6.40 -2.18
CA ILE A 374 -16.20 6.30 -3.51
C ILE A 374 -15.48 4.96 -3.66
N LEU A 375 -14.62 4.59 -2.71
CA LEU A 375 -13.84 3.36 -2.85
C LEU A 375 -14.71 2.09 -2.85
N LYS A 376 -15.85 2.08 -2.15
CA LYS A 376 -16.75 0.92 -2.11
C LYS A 376 -17.51 0.70 -3.42
N ARG A 377 -17.78 1.76 -4.18
CA ARG A 377 -18.49 1.70 -5.46
C ARG A 377 -17.58 1.38 -6.65
N ILE A 378 -16.27 1.58 -6.52
CA ILE A 378 -15.31 1.27 -7.59
C ILE A 378 -15.06 -0.25 -7.65
N PRO A 379 -15.22 -0.90 -8.81
CA PRO A 379 -14.87 -2.31 -8.99
C PRO A 379 -13.39 -2.57 -8.63
N LYS A 380 -13.11 -3.63 -7.89
CA LYS A 380 -11.74 -3.98 -7.44
C LYS A 380 -10.69 -3.97 -8.58
N PRO A 381 -10.94 -4.55 -9.77
CA PRO A 381 -9.96 -4.50 -10.87
C PRO A 381 -9.62 -3.08 -11.31
N LEU A 382 -10.64 -2.20 -11.40
CA LEU A 382 -10.46 -0.80 -11.78
C LEU A 382 -9.70 -0.01 -10.71
N PHE A 383 -9.92 -0.31 -9.43
CA PHE A 383 -9.16 0.29 -8.34
C PHE A 383 -7.67 -0.08 -8.40
N PHE A 384 -7.35 -1.36 -8.62
CA PHE A 384 -5.95 -1.80 -8.74
C PHE A 384 -5.29 -1.19 -9.98
N LEU A 385 -5.99 -1.13 -11.11
CA LEU A 385 -5.48 -0.51 -12.33
C LEU A 385 -5.20 0.98 -12.15
N THR A 386 -6.15 1.74 -11.59
CA THR A 386 -5.98 3.18 -11.35
C THR A 386 -4.85 3.46 -10.35
N SER A 387 -4.75 2.67 -9.28
CA SER A 387 -3.65 2.78 -8.31
C SER A 387 -2.28 2.50 -8.95
N ALA A 388 -2.18 1.46 -9.79
CA ALA A 388 -0.93 1.14 -10.50
C ALA A 388 -0.52 2.27 -11.46
N VAL A 389 -1.47 2.84 -12.20
CA VAL A 389 -1.22 3.99 -13.09
C VAL A 389 -0.74 5.20 -12.30
N ILE A 390 -1.39 5.54 -11.17
CA ILE A 390 -0.97 6.65 -10.31
C ILE A 390 0.46 6.44 -9.79
N ILE A 391 0.81 5.23 -9.34
CA ILE A 391 2.17 4.91 -8.87
C ILE A 391 3.19 5.12 -9.97
N VAL A 392 2.91 4.64 -11.20
CA VAL A 392 3.80 4.82 -12.35
C VAL A 392 3.97 6.31 -12.69
N ILE A 393 2.89 7.10 -12.67
CA ILE A 393 2.95 8.55 -12.92
C ILE A 393 3.79 9.24 -11.83
N ILE A 394 3.57 8.93 -10.56
CA ILE A 394 4.36 9.50 -9.45
C ILE A 394 5.83 9.13 -9.61
N ALA A 395 6.15 7.87 -9.89
CA ALA A 395 7.53 7.41 -10.10
C ALA A 395 8.19 8.15 -11.27
N PHE A 396 7.46 8.35 -12.37
CA PHE A 396 7.93 9.13 -13.52
C PHE A 396 8.19 10.61 -13.16
N ILE A 397 7.27 11.24 -12.41
CA ILE A 397 7.42 12.64 -11.97
C ILE A 397 8.62 12.79 -11.02
N LEU A 398 8.79 11.88 -10.06
CA LEU A 398 9.94 11.89 -9.15
C LEU A 398 11.26 11.70 -9.93
N LYS A 399 11.27 10.86 -10.96
CA LYS A 399 12.45 10.66 -11.82
C LYS A 399 12.78 11.90 -12.67
N THR A 400 11.77 12.57 -13.22
CA THR A 400 11.96 13.78 -14.04
C THR A 400 12.24 15.03 -13.20
N LYS A 401 12.01 14.98 -11.88
CA LYS A 401 12.17 16.10 -10.93
C LYS A 401 11.37 17.35 -11.33
N ASN A 402 10.30 17.20 -12.11
CA ASN A 402 9.48 18.31 -12.57
C ASN A 402 8.36 18.62 -11.56
N ALA A 403 8.51 19.72 -10.81
CA ALA A 403 7.56 20.13 -9.78
C ALA A 403 6.20 20.56 -10.34
N GLN A 404 6.14 21.14 -11.55
CA GLN A 404 4.87 21.56 -12.15
C GLN A 404 4.01 20.37 -12.54
N MET A 405 4.61 19.31 -13.11
CA MET A 405 3.89 18.06 -13.39
C MET A 405 3.29 17.46 -12.13
N PHE A 406 4.01 17.55 -11.01
CA PHE A 406 3.51 17.10 -9.71
C PHE A 406 2.30 17.93 -9.26
N GLY A 407 2.35 19.25 -9.38
CA GLY A 407 1.23 20.12 -9.07
C GLY A 407 -0.01 19.85 -9.95
N TYR A 408 0.16 19.62 -11.26
CA TYR A 408 -0.94 19.30 -12.17
C TYR A 408 -1.57 17.94 -11.83
N LEU A 409 -0.77 16.95 -11.44
CA LEU A 409 -1.28 15.68 -10.95
C LEU A 409 -2.16 15.87 -9.71
N ILE A 410 -1.72 16.71 -8.76
CA ILE A 410 -2.49 16.99 -7.53
C ILE A 410 -3.80 17.69 -7.86
N LEU A 411 -3.75 18.77 -8.67
CA LEU A 411 -4.93 19.55 -9.05
C LEU A 411 -5.94 18.74 -9.86
N SER A 412 -5.47 17.91 -10.80
CA SER A 412 -6.34 17.00 -11.55
C SER A 412 -6.97 15.94 -10.65
N SER A 413 -6.22 15.38 -9.69
CA SER A 413 -6.71 14.38 -8.74
C SER A 413 -7.81 14.94 -7.82
N VAL A 414 -7.61 16.13 -7.25
CA VAL A 414 -8.63 16.75 -6.38
C VAL A 414 -9.86 17.20 -7.17
N THR A 415 -9.67 17.69 -8.40
CA THR A 415 -10.78 18.04 -9.28
C THR A 415 -11.61 16.81 -9.65
N LEU A 416 -10.96 15.70 -10.00
CA LEU A 416 -11.62 14.43 -10.27
C LEU A 416 -12.39 13.93 -9.03
N TYR A 417 -11.78 14.02 -7.85
CA TYR A 417 -12.44 13.69 -6.58
C TYR A 417 -13.72 14.52 -6.38
N MET A 418 -13.66 15.85 -6.58
CA MET A 418 -14.83 16.72 -6.43
C MET A 418 -15.94 16.39 -7.43
N ILE A 419 -15.59 16.10 -8.70
CA ILE A 419 -16.56 15.76 -9.75
C ILE A 419 -17.22 14.41 -9.47
N VAL A 420 -16.43 13.37 -9.19
CA VAL A 420 -16.93 12.02 -8.90
C VAL A 420 -17.72 12.01 -7.60
N GLY A 421 -17.20 12.68 -6.58
CA GLY A 421 -17.85 12.79 -5.27
C GLY A 421 -19.21 13.45 -5.36
N ARG A 422 -19.39 14.43 -6.26
CA ARG A 422 -20.69 15.09 -6.49
C ARG A 422 -21.69 14.20 -7.23
N LYS A 423 -21.23 13.42 -8.23
CA LYS A 423 -22.10 12.47 -8.95
C LYS A 423 -22.66 11.38 -8.03
N TRP A 424 -21.91 10.99 -7.01
CA TRP A 424 -22.30 9.90 -6.09
C TRP A 424 -22.90 10.37 -4.76
N LEU A 425 -23.42 11.62 -4.73
CA LEU A 425 -24.21 12.13 -3.61
C LEU A 425 -25.64 11.57 -3.57
N GLN A 426 -26.15 11.06 -4.70
CA GLN A 426 -27.48 10.48 -4.80
C GLN A 426 -27.44 9.00 -4.36
N PRO A 427 -28.34 8.56 -3.45
CA PRO A 427 -28.57 7.13 -3.24
C PRO A 427 -28.92 6.50 -4.59
N ASP A 428 -28.38 5.32 -4.88
CA ASP A 428 -28.88 4.57 -6.03
C ASP A 428 -30.36 4.27 -5.76
N SER A 429 -31.24 4.53 -6.72
CA SER A 429 -32.67 4.21 -6.65
C SER A 429 -32.94 2.69 -6.64
N ARG A 430 -31.93 1.87 -6.34
CA ARG A 430 -31.99 0.41 -6.21
C ARG A 430 -31.92 -0.07 -4.76
N ASP A 431 -31.69 0.85 -3.81
CA ASP A 431 -31.67 0.57 -2.37
C ASP A 431 -32.94 1.08 -1.65
N ILE A 432 -34.03 1.36 -2.40
CA ILE A 432 -35.36 1.71 -1.86
C ILE A 432 -36.35 0.62 -2.27
#